data_AF-V7IA73-F1
#
_entry.id   AF-V7IA73-F1
#
_cell.length_a   1.000
_cell.length_b   1.000
_cell.length_c   1.000
_cell.angle_alpha   90.00
_cell.angle_beta   90.00
_cell.angle_gamma   90.00
#
_symmetry.space_group_name_H-M   'P 1'
#
loop_
_entity.id
_entity.type
_entity.pdbx_description
1 polymer ?
#
loop_
_entity_poly.entity_id
_entity_poly.type
_entity_poly.pdbx_seq_one_letter_code
_entity_poly.pdbx_strand_id
1 'polypeptide(L)'
;MNPEDIKAIFGMQPEAAVAYLQQKGINVSWDWQDMLDDAHATAFTVAKTAGMDVVGDIYAAVVKAAESGQTLEQFSERLTPVLQAKGWWGKQDLPHPDTGEIQTVRLGSPHRLKTIYLTNMQSAYMAGRYAEMMDAIDTHPYWEYVAVNDERTRETHRMLHGSVYAADDPVWDSLYPPLDYRCRCRVRPLSRSRGADRVKPSPQLETQTVDIGVNQYTGEERHARRTGIRINGKFVAPNAGFNANQGKAMLSRMASVAVDKAQAAHPDIARVALRQMMGNERFKSSLNAAQLAWVLQLLRG
;
A
#
# COMPACT_ATOMS: atom_id res chain seq x y z
N MET A 1 13.31 -2.37 16.47
CA MET A 1 12.03 -1.74 16.79
C MET A 1 11.46 -2.52 17.95
N ASN A 2 11.73 -2.00 19.14
CA ASN A 2 11.26 -2.58 20.39
C ASN A 2 9.75 -2.23 20.57
N PRO A 3 9.07 -2.81 21.57
CA PRO A 3 7.66 -2.51 21.83
C PRO A 3 7.38 -1.03 22.12
N GLU A 4 8.36 -0.28 22.62
CA GLU A 4 8.24 1.16 22.84
C GLU A 4 8.36 1.98 21.55
N ASP A 5 9.19 1.56 20.59
CA ASP A 5 9.28 2.17 19.26
C ASP A 5 7.96 1.95 18.50
N ILE A 6 7.35 0.77 18.64
CA ILE A 6 6.02 0.46 18.09
C ILE A 6 5.00 1.41 18.73
N LYS A 7 4.93 1.49 20.07
CA LYS A 7 3.98 2.37 20.78
C LYS A 7 4.19 3.87 20.50
N ALA A 8 5.43 4.31 20.32
CA ALA A 8 5.78 5.70 19.99
C ALA A 8 5.55 6.04 18.50
N ILE A 9 5.60 5.04 17.60
CA ILE A 9 5.31 5.21 16.17
C ILE A 9 3.81 5.15 15.88
N PHE A 10 3.03 4.36 16.64
CA PHE A 10 1.59 4.14 16.41
C PHE A 10 0.67 5.07 17.23
N GLY A 11 1.23 6.08 17.91
CA GLY A 11 0.46 7.08 18.65
C GLY A 11 -0.15 8.18 17.77
N MET A 12 -1.23 7.88 17.03
CA MET A 12 -2.41 8.72 16.71
C MET A 12 -3.09 8.31 15.37
N GLN A 13 -4.43 8.39 15.35
CA GLN A 13 -5.29 8.45 14.15
C GLN A 13 -5.80 7.10 13.56
N PRO A 14 -6.54 6.21 14.27
CA PRO A 14 -6.96 4.89 13.78
C PRO A 14 -7.83 4.93 12.51
N GLU A 15 -8.63 5.95 12.27
CA GLU A 15 -9.74 5.87 11.31
C GLU A 15 -9.26 5.81 9.86
N ALA A 16 -8.27 6.62 9.47
CA ALA A 16 -7.79 6.64 8.08
C ALA A 16 -6.99 5.38 7.74
N ALA A 17 -6.16 4.90 8.68
CA ALA A 17 -5.39 3.67 8.51
C ALA A 17 -6.29 2.42 8.53
N VAL A 18 -7.32 2.40 9.38
CA VAL A 18 -8.35 1.35 9.38
C VAL A 18 -9.19 1.42 8.11
N ALA A 19 -9.62 2.61 7.70
CA ALA A 19 -10.36 2.80 6.46
C ALA A 19 -9.56 2.32 5.23
N TYR A 20 -8.24 2.52 5.23
CA TYR A 20 -7.36 1.94 4.20
C TYR A 20 -7.49 0.41 4.13
N LEU A 21 -7.37 -0.27 5.27
CA LEU A 21 -7.43 -1.73 5.34
C LEU A 21 -8.83 -2.25 5.02
N GLN A 22 -9.88 -1.65 5.62
CA GLN A 22 -11.28 -2.00 5.37
C GLN A 22 -11.69 -1.83 3.91
N GLN A 23 -11.04 -0.90 3.22
CA GLN A 23 -11.28 -0.72 1.80
C GLN A 23 -10.68 -1.84 0.97
N LYS A 24 -9.51 -2.39 1.30
CA LYS A 24 -8.89 -3.44 0.48
C LYS A 24 -9.85 -4.58 0.19
N GLY A 25 -10.06 -4.88 -1.09
CA GLY A 25 -10.77 -6.08 -1.49
C GLY A 25 -9.97 -7.32 -1.09
N ILE A 26 -10.63 -8.42 -0.74
CA ILE A 26 -9.94 -9.69 -0.49
C ILE A 26 -9.75 -10.39 -1.83
N ASN A 27 -8.49 -10.63 -2.23
CA ASN A 27 -8.16 -11.43 -3.41
C ASN A 27 -7.32 -12.64 -2.98
N VAL A 28 -7.51 -13.77 -3.66
CA VAL A 28 -6.76 -15.00 -3.44
C VAL A 28 -5.70 -15.12 -4.54
N SER A 29 -4.45 -15.41 -4.19
CA SER A 29 -3.41 -15.73 -5.17
C SER A 29 -2.66 -16.99 -4.78
N TRP A 30 -2.17 -17.70 -5.79
CA TRP A 30 -1.30 -18.85 -5.59
C TRP A 30 0.15 -18.42 -5.51
N ASP A 31 0.60 -17.63 -6.48
CA ASP A 31 1.94 -17.06 -6.50
C ASP A 31 1.93 -15.59 -6.04
N TRP A 32 3.08 -15.14 -5.51
CA TRP A 32 3.22 -13.73 -5.15
C TRP A 32 3.40 -12.86 -6.40
N GLN A 33 3.92 -13.43 -7.50
CA GLN A 33 4.07 -12.75 -8.78
C GLN A 33 2.74 -12.39 -9.44
N ASP A 34 1.65 -13.08 -9.06
CA ASP A 34 0.29 -12.69 -9.45
C ASP A 34 -0.12 -11.35 -8.80
N MET A 35 0.59 -10.93 -7.75
CA MET A 35 0.37 -9.69 -7.01
C MET A 35 1.26 -8.57 -7.54
N LEU A 36 0.84 -7.99 -8.65
CA LEU A 36 1.47 -6.79 -9.21
C LEU A 36 1.08 -5.52 -8.40
N ASP A 37 1.71 -4.40 -8.74
CA ASP A 37 1.77 -3.18 -7.92
C ASP A 37 0.43 -2.67 -7.40
N ASP A 38 -0.62 -2.69 -8.23
CA ASP A 38 -1.96 -2.26 -7.82
C ASP A 38 -2.59 -3.23 -6.81
N ALA A 39 -2.26 -4.52 -6.85
CA ALA A 39 -2.83 -5.51 -5.93
C ALA A 39 -2.40 -5.25 -4.48
N HIS A 40 -1.15 -4.85 -4.22
CA HIS A 40 -0.74 -4.46 -2.86
C HIS A 40 -1.37 -3.15 -2.39
N ALA A 41 -1.70 -2.23 -3.31
CA ALA A 41 -2.36 -0.97 -2.99
C ALA A 41 -3.89 -1.08 -2.84
N THR A 42 -4.52 -2.00 -3.59
CA THR A 42 -5.99 -2.04 -3.74
C THR A 42 -6.63 -3.33 -3.21
N ALA A 43 -5.84 -4.38 -3.02
CA ALA A 43 -6.27 -5.68 -2.51
C ALA A 43 -5.45 -6.14 -1.30
N PHE A 44 -6.07 -7.00 -0.49
CA PHE A 44 -5.41 -7.81 0.50
C PHE A 44 -5.30 -9.22 -0.07
N THR A 45 -4.06 -9.66 -0.28
CA THR A 45 -3.79 -10.97 -0.81
C THR A 45 -2.68 -11.64 -0.04
N VAL A 46 -2.80 -12.96 0.09
CA VAL A 46 -1.78 -13.82 0.66
C VAL A 46 -1.57 -14.97 -0.31
N ALA A 47 -0.35 -15.10 -0.84
CA ALA A 47 0.00 -16.21 -1.74
C ALA A 47 -0.32 -17.60 -1.12
N LYS A 48 -0.51 -18.62 -1.95
CA LYS A 48 -0.73 -20.02 -1.51
C LYS A 48 -1.92 -20.18 -0.56
N THR A 49 -3.02 -19.51 -0.87
CA THR A 49 -4.27 -19.59 -0.10
C THR A 49 -5.45 -20.14 -0.90
N ALA A 50 -5.24 -20.54 -2.16
CA ALA A 50 -6.27 -21.16 -2.99
C ALA A 50 -6.92 -22.34 -2.26
N GLY A 51 -8.25 -22.29 -2.12
CA GLY A 51 -9.07 -23.36 -1.54
C GLY A 51 -9.24 -23.36 -0.01
N MET A 52 -8.59 -22.45 0.72
CA MET A 52 -8.75 -22.34 2.18
C MET A 52 -9.22 -20.93 2.53
N ASP A 53 -10.25 -20.81 3.37
CA ASP A 53 -10.79 -19.56 3.95
C ASP A 53 -9.78 -18.87 4.90
N VAL A 54 -8.53 -18.75 4.46
CA VAL A 54 -7.37 -18.31 5.22
C VAL A 54 -7.08 -16.85 4.94
N VAL A 55 -7.27 -16.38 3.70
CA VAL A 55 -7.08 -14.96 3.39
C VAL A 55 -8.03 -14.10 4.22
N GLY A 56 -9.29 -14.54 4.38
CA GLY A 56 -10.30 -13.86 5.19
C GLY A 56 -9.88 -13.74 6.65
N ASP A 57 -9.39 -14.82 7.27
CA ASP A 57 -8.91 -14.79 8.66
C ASP A 57 -7.69 -13.88 8.83
N ILE A 58 -6.72 -13.96 7.93
CA ILE A 58 -5.51 -13.14 8.00
C ILE A 58 -5.89 -11.66 7.82
N TYR A 59 -6.78 -11.36 6.86
CA TYR A 59 -7.31 -10.02 6.63
C TYR A 59 -8.01 -9.48 7.89
N ALA A 60 -8.96 -10.24 8.44
CA ALA A 60 -9.68 -9.86 9.65
C ALA A 60 -8.73 -9.64 10.84
N ALA A 61 -7.71 -10.48 10.97
CA ALA A 61 -6.69 -10.32 12.01
C ALA A 61 -5.84 -9.05 11.82
N VAL A 62 -5.49 -8.70 10.58
CA VAL A 62 -4.75 -7.47 10.26
C VAL A 62 -5.59 -6.23 10.53
N VAL A 63 -6.86 -6.23 10.11
CA VAL A 63 -7.81 -5.14 10.39
C VAL A 63 -7.97 -4.97 11.90
N LYS A 64 -8.25 -6.05 12.63
CA LYS A 64 -8.38 -6.03 14.09
C LYS A 64 -7.11 -5.54 14.78
N ALA A 65 -5.94 -5.92 14.28
CA ALA A 65 -4.67 -5.46 14.81
C ALA A 65 -4.49 -3.95 14.65
N ALA A 66 -4.91 -3.39 13.52
CA ALA A 66 -4.90 -1.94 13.29
C ALA A 66 -5.94 -1.21 14.16
N GLU A 67 -7.16 -1.74 14.28
CA GLU A 67 -8.24 -1.14 15.07
C GLU A 67 -7.95 -1.11 16.57
N SER A 68 -7.38 -2.20 17.10
CA SER A 68 -7.16 -2.35 18.55
C SER A 68 -5.71 -2.15 18.99
N GLY A 69 -4.82 -1.76 18.08
CA GLY A 69 -3.40 -1.53 18.37
C GLY A 69 -2.65 -2.77 18.86
N GLN A 70 -2.99 -3.96 18.33
CA GLN A 70 -2.37 -5.22 18.78
C GLN A 70 -0.89 -5.26 18.40
N THR A 71 -0.06 -5.88 19.24
CA THR A 71 1.34 -6.10 18.90
C THR A 71 1.51 -7.27 17.92
N LEU A 72 2.71 -7.41 17.33
CA LEU A 72 3.05 -8.56 16.48
C LEU A 72 2.91 -9.89 17.23
N GLU A 73 3.31 -9.90 18.50
CA GLU A 73 3.24 -11.06 19.38
C GLU A 73 1.78 -11.48 19.56
N GLN A 74 0.92 -10.54 19.95
CA GLN A 74 -0.52 -10.77 20.12
C GLN A 74 -1.20 -11.19 18.81
N PHE A 75 -0.84 -10.57 17.69
CA PHE A 75 -1.32 -10.94 16.36
C PHE A 75 -0.95 -12.40 16.03
N SER A 76 0.31 -12.77 16.28
CA SER A 76 0.81 -14.12 15.97
C SER A 76 0.21 -15.19 16.88
N GLU A 77 0.16 -14.93 18.19
CA GLU A 77 -0.41 -15.86 19.18
C GLU A 77 -1.89 -16.18 18.91
N ARG A 78 -2.67 -15.19 18.44
CA ARG A 78 -4.08 -15.38 18.11
C ARG A 78 -4.30 -16.06 16.77
N LEU A 79 -3.54 -15.69 15.75
CA LEU A 79 -3.77 -16.14 14.38
C LEU A 79 -3.16 -17.52 14.11
N THR A 80 -2.02 -17.86 14.74
CA THR A 80 -1.37 -19.17 14.56
C THR A 80 -2.30 -20.37 14.79
N PRO A 81 -3.05 -20.50 15.91
CA PRO A 81 -3.91 -21.66 16.12
C PRO A 81 -5.05 -21.75 15.11
N VAL A 82 -5.61 -20.60 14.68
CA VAL A 82 -6.66 -20.55 13.63
C VAL A 82 -6.13 -21.12 12.32
N LEU A 83 -4.93 -20.67 11.91
CA LEU A 83 -4.29 -21.13 10.68
C LEU A 83 -3.88 -22.61 10.76
N GLN A 84 -3.41 -23.07 11.93
CA GLN A 84 -3.09 -24.47 12.16
C GLN A 84 -4.33 -25.37 12.07
N ALA A 85 -5.45 -24.96 12.69
CA ALA A 85 -6.71 -25.70 12.63
C ALA A 85 -7.25 -25.81 11.20
N LYS A 86 -7.02 -24.79 10.36
CA LYS A 86 -7.35 -24.79 8.93
C LYS A 86 -6.32 -25.52 8.05
N GLY A 87 -5.31 -26.16 8.65
CA GLY A 87 -4.27 -26.86 7.91
C GLY A 87 -3.27 -25.94 7.21
N TRP A 88 -3.33 -24.63 7.38
CA TRP A 88 -2.43 -23.67 6.73
C TRP A 88 -1.18 -23.36 7.55
N TRP A 89 -0.35 -24.36 7.83
CA TRP A 89 0.86 -24.15 8.63
C TRP A 89 2.02 -25.07 8.26
N GLY A 90 3.25 -24.53 8.35
CA GLY A 90 4.46 -25.29 8.14
C GLY A 90 4.73 -25.60 6.66
N LYS A 91 5.42 -26.71 6.41
CA LYS A 91 5.63 -27.27 5.07
C LYS A 91 4.55 -28.31 4.81
N GLN A 92 3.96 -28.28 3.61
CA GLN A 92 2.97 -29.26 3.18
C GLN A 92 3.15 -29.59 1.71
N ASP A 93 2.81 -30.82 1.36
CA ASP A 93 2.74 -31.28 -0.02
C ASP A 93 1.30 -31.09 -0.49
N LEU A 94 1.08 -30.14 -1.39
CA LEU A 94 -0.25 -29.81 -1.92
C LEU A 94 -0.25 -29.87 -3.44
N PRO A 95 -1.35 -30.32 -4.08
CA PRO A 95 -1.49 -30.20 -5.53
C PRO A 95 -1.58 -28.73 -5.94
N HIS A 96 -0.89 -28.37 -7.02
CA HIS A 96 -1.06 -27.08 -7.67
C HIS A 96 -2.51 -26.95 -8.21
N PRO A 97 -3.20 -25.81 -8.02
CA PRO A 97 -4.59 -25.66 -8.44
C PRO A 97 -4.78 -25.82 -9.95
N ASP A 98 -3.84 -25.33 -10.76
CA ASP A 98 -3.94 -25.39 -12.22
C ASP A 98 -3.39 -26.67 -12.86
N THR A 99 -2.33 -27.27 -12.31
CA THR A 99 -1.65 -28.43 -12.93
C THR A 99 -1.91 -29.75 -12.22
N GLY A 100 -2.36 -29.73 -10.96
CA GLY A 100 -2.55 -30.92 -10.13
C GLY A 100 -1.25 -31.56 -9.60
N GLU A 101 -0.08 -31.03 -9.97
CA GLU A 101 1.21 -31.57 -9.52
C GLU A 101 1.44 -31.32 -8.03
N ILE A 102 1.95 -32.34 -7.31
CA ILE A 102 2.24 -32.23 -5.87
C ILE A 102 3.51 -31.42 -5.65
N GLN A 103 3.41 -30.38 -4.82
CA GLN A 103 4.52 -29.50 -4.48
C GLN A 103 4.67 -29.30 -2.97
N THR A 104 5.91 -29.38 -2.48
CA THR A 104 6.24 -28.98 -1.12
C THR A 104 6.22 -27.46 -0.99
N VAL A 105 5.17 -26.92 -0.39
CA VAL A 105 5.00 -25.50 -0.12
C VAL A 105 5.19 -25.16 1.34
N ARG A 106 5.70 -23.96 1.61
CA ARG A 106 5.65 -23.36 2.94
C ARG A 106 4.42 -22.45 3.05
N LEU A 107 3.46 -22.86 3.87
CA LEU A 107 2.22 -22.13 4.17
C LEU A 107 2.47 -21.09 5.26
N GLY A 108 1.76 -21.17 6.39
CA GLY A 108 1.98 -20.34 7.56
C GLY A 108 3.31 -20.62 8.27
N SER A 109 3.92 -19.57 8.82
CA SER A 109 5.03 -19.70 9.78
C SER A 109 5.21 -18.38 10.54
N PRO A 110 5.90 -18.35 11.69
CA PRO A 110 6.10 -17.12 12.47
C PRO A 110 6.76 -16.02 11.64
N HIS A 111 7.75 -16.37 10.82
CA HIS A 111 8.42 -15.43 9.92
C HIS A 111 7.46 -14.83 8.87
N ARG A 112 6.53 -15.64 8.36
CA ARG A 112 5.54 -15.19 7.37
C ARG A 112 4.51 -14.27 8.00
N LEU A 113 3.98 -14.63 9.18
CA LEU A 113 3.07 -13.77 9.94
C LEU A 113 3.72 -12.42 10.26
N LYS A 114 5.00 -12.42 10.66
CA LYS A 114 5.77 -11.19 10.85
C LYS A 114 5.86 -10.31 9.60
N THR A 115 6.06 -10.89 8.42
CA THR A 115 6.05 -10.13 7.16
C THR A 115 4.68 -9.54 6.86
N ILE A 116 3.63 -10.36 6.98
CA ILE A 116 2.24 -9.95 6.72
C ILE A 116 1.86 -8.79 7.64
N TYR A 117 2.07 -8.95 8.94
CA TYR A 117 1.78 -7.93 9.94
C TYR A 117 2.55 -6.64 9.65
N LEU A 118 3.88 -6.69 9.60
CA LEU A 118 4.70 -5.48 9.48
C LEU A 118 4.45 -4.74 8.16
N THR A 119 4.27 -5.46 7.06
CA THR A 119 4.06 -4.83 5.75
C THR A 119 2.69 -4.16 5.69
N ASN A 120 1.62 -4.84 6.13
CA ASN A 120 0.27 -4.24 6.09
C ASN A 120 0.09 -3.11 7.09
N MET A 121 0.63 -3.24 8.32
CA MET A 121 0.60 -2.17 9.31
C MET A 121 1.36 -0.93 8.81
N GLN A 122 2.51 -1.11 8.15
CA GLN A 122 3.24 0.00 7.54
C GLN A 122 2.44 0.63 6.40
N SER A 123 1.83 -0.15 5.50
CA SER A 123 1.01 0.39 4.40
C SER A 123 -0.17 1.19 4.94
N ALA A 124 -0.88 0.68 5.94
CA ALA A 124 -2.02 1.34 6.56
C ALA A 124 -1.62 2.67 7.22
N TYR A 125 -0.54 2.64 8.00
CA TYR A 125 -0.01 3.85 8.63
C TYR A 125 0.39 4.90 7.59
N MET A 126 1.11 4.50 6.54
CA MET A 126 1.53 5.42 5.49
C MET A 126 0.35 5.96 4.67
N ALA A 127 -0.71 5.17 4.45
CA ALA A 127 -1.91 5.64 3.78
C ALA A 127 -2.65 6.71 4.59
N GLY A 128 -2.81 6.51 5.91
CA GLY A 128 -3.39 7.53 6.79
C GLY A 128 -2.55 8.81 6.84
N ARG A 129 -1.24 8.65 6.98
CA ARG A 129 -0.28 9.76 6.94
C ARG A 129 -0.34 10.56 5.65
N TYR A 130 -0.52 9.89 4.51
CA TYR A 130 -0.65 10.59 3.22
C TYR A 130 -1.88 11.50 3.22
N ALA A 131 -3.03 11.02 3.69
CA ALA A 131 -4.25 11.83 3.75
C ALA A 131 -4.06 13.09 4.63
N GLU A 132 -3.48 12.93 5.82
CA GLU A 132 -3.16 14.06 6.71
C GLU A 132 -2.18 15.05 6.07
N MET A 133 -1.16 14.53 5.38
CA MET A 133 -0.14 15.35 4.72
C MET A 133 -0.70 16.12 3.52
N MET A 134 -1.66 15.53 2.79
CA MET A 134 -2.38 16.21 1.71
C MET A 134 -3.26 17.34 2.24
N ASP A 135 -3.95 17.13 3.37
CA ASP A 135 -4.75 18.18 4.02
C ASP A 135 -3.88 19.34 4.53
N ALA A 136 -2.58 19.10 4.77
CA ALA A 136 -1.62 20.09 5.27
C ALA A 136 -0.74 20.74 4.18
N ILE A 137 -0.97 20.47 2.89
CA ILE A 137 -0.05 20.86 1.80
C ILE A 137 0.24 22.36 1.75
N ASP A 138 -0.74 23.21 2.06
CA ASP A 138 -0.58 24.67 2.03
C ASP A 138 0.45 25.19 3.05
N THR A 139 0.50 24.53 4.21
CA THR A 139 1.41 24.87 5.32
C THR A 139 2.71 24.07 5.27
N HIS A 140 2.67 22.86 4.70
CA HIS A 140 3.80 21.95 4.57
C HIS A 140 3.99 21.49 3.11
N PRO A 141 4.38 22.40 2.20
CA PRO A 141 4.42 22.12 0.76
C PRO A 141 5.61 21.26 0.31
N TYR A 142 6.47 20.84 1.23
CA TYR A 142 7.65 20.03 0.93
C TYR A 142 7.65 18.76 1.76
N TRP A 143 8.02 17.66 1.16
CA TRP A 143 8.07 16.36 1.81
C TRP A 143 9.49 15.80 1.78
N GLU A 144 9.90 15.19 2.88
CA GLU A 144 11.22 14.59 3.04
C GLU A 144 11.10 13.07 3.23
N TYR A 145 11.87 12.32 2.44
CA TYR A 145 11.99 10.88 2.64
C TYR A 145 12.90 10.58 3.83
N VAL A 146 12.41 9.78 4.79
CA VAL A 146 13.13 9.43 6.01
C VAL A 146 13.27 7.92 6.12
N ALA A 147 14.46 7.41 5.79
CA ALA A 147 14.87 6.05 6.13
C ALA A 147 15.31 5.92 7.60
N VAL A 148 15.22 4.71 8.16
CA VAL A 148 15.67 4.39 9.52
C VAL A 148 17.20 4.45 9.64
N ASN A 149 17.93 4.14 8.55
CA ASN A 149 19.39 4.13 8.46
C ASN A 149 20.11 3.21 9.45
N ASP A 150 19.47 2.11 9.85
CA ASP A 150 20.13 1.02 10.56
C ASP A 150 20.80 0.01 9.60
N GLU A 151 21.44 -1.02 10.16
CA GLU A 151 22.09 -2.11 9.42
C GLU A 151 21.13 -2.84 8.45
N ARG A 152 19.82 -2.82 8.76
CA ARG A 152 18.76 -3.49 8.00
C ARG A 152 18.14 -2.61 6.92
N THR A 153 18.54 -1.35 6.84
CA THR A 153 18.05 -0.43 5.81
C THR A 153 18.73 -0.76 4.49
N ARG A 154 17.95 -0.98 3.42
CA ARG A 154 18.52 -1.26 2.09
C ARG A 154 19.22 -0.02 1.55
N GLU A 155 20.27 -0.21 0.76
CA GLU A 155 21.07 0.90 0.24
C GLU A 155 20.24 1.88 -0.59
N THR A 156 19.33 1.39 -1.43
CA THR A 156 18.42 2.23 -2.21
C THR A 156 17.54 3.13 -1.33
N HIS A 157 17.16 2.67 -0.14
CA HIS A 157 16.39 3.49 0.82
C HIS A 157 17.29 4.50 1.54
N ARG A 158 18.55 4.14 1.85
CA ARG A 158 19.53 5.08 2.42
C ARG A 158 19.82 6.23 1.45
N MET A 159 19.94 5.93 0.16
CA MET A 159 20.14 6.94 -0.89
C MET A 159 18.98 7.94 -0.99
N LEU A 160 17.75 7.53 -0.65
CA LEU A 160 16.60 8.43 -0.61
C LEU A 160 16.56 9.30 0.65
N HIS A 161 17.20 8.87 1.74
CA HIS A 161 17.13 9.56 3.03
C HIS A 161 17.56 11.03 2.90
N GLY A 162 16.72 11.92 3.41
CA GLY A 162 16.96 13.36 3.38
C GLY A 162 16.66 14.03 2.04
N SER A 163 16.24 13.29 1.00
CA SER A 163 15.76 13.88 -0.23
C SER A 163 14.43 14.59 0.02
N VAL A 164 14.35 15.84 -0.42
CA VAL A 164 13.18 16.71 -0.27
C VAL A 164 12.65 17.07 -1.65
N TYR A 165 11.36 16.87 -1.85
CA TYR A 165 10.64 17.26 -3.07
C TYR A 165 9.38 18.04 -2.70
N ALA A 166 8.78 18.72 -3.67
CA ALA A 166 7.46 19.31 -3.48
C ALA A 166 6.45 18.21 -3.10
N ALA A 167 5.46 18.55 -2.28
CA ALA A 167 4.47 17.59 -1.80
C ALA A 167 3.61 16.98 -2.92
N ASP A 168 3.38 17.75 -3.99
CA ASP A 168 2.66 17.37 -5.21
C ASP A 168 3.56 16.80 -6.31
N ASP A 169 4.86 16.61 -6.04
CA ASP A 169 5.80 16.07 -7.02
C ASP A 169 5.47 14.61 -7.39
N PRO A 170 5.47 14.24 -8.69
CA PRO A 170 5.12 12.90 -9.13
C PRO A 170 6.09 11.81 -8.64
N VAL A 171 7.27 12.16 -8.11
CA VAL A 171 8.17 11.20 -7.45
C VAL A 171 7.48 10.44 -6.32
N TRP A 172 6.50 11.06 -5.64
CA TRP A 172 5.75 10.41 -4.56
C TRP A 172 4.76 9.37 -5.06
N ASP A 173 4.49 9.28 -6.36
CA ASP A 173 3.59 8.25 -6.89
C ASP A 173 4.20 6.86 -6.81
N SER A 174 5.53 6.75 -6.84
CA SER A 174 6.24 5.49 -6.67
C SER A 174 7.18 5.45 -5.46
N LEU A 175 7.76 6.58 -5.03
CA LEU A 175 8.74 6.60 -3.92
C LEU A 175 8.14 6.94 -2.55
N TYR A 176 6.81 6.89 -2.41
CA TYR A 176 6.14 6.99 -1.12
C TYR A 176 6.09 5.62 -0.41
N PRO A 177 6.67 5.46 0.79
CA PRO A 177 6.71 4.18 1.51
C PRO A 177 5.34 3.53 1.75
N PRO A 178 5.30 2.19 1.91
CA PRO A 178 6.43 1.25 1.88
C PRO A 178 6.93 0.98 0.47
N LEU A 179 8.26 0.88 0.31
CA LEU A 179 8.88 0.56 -0.99
C LEU A 179 9.32 -0.91 -1.12
N ASP A 180 9.11 -1.70 -0.07
CA ASP A 180 9.50 -3.11 0.00
C ASP A 180 8.81 -3.78 1.20
N TYR A 181 8.86 -5.11 1.25
CA TYR A 181 8.47 -5.89 2.41
C TYR A 181 9.24 -5.46 3.65
N ARG A 182 8.50 -5.29 4.75
CA ARG A 182 9.04 -4.84 6.05
C ARG A 182 9.79 -3.49 5.98
N CYS A 183 9.45 -2.65 5.00
CA CYS A 183 9.90 -1.27 4.98
C CYS A 183 9.51 -0.55 6.28
N ARG A 184 10.39 0.30 6.79
CA ARG A 184 10.16 1.13 8.00
C ARG A 184 10.41 2.61 7.72
N CYS A 185 10.59 2.96 6.44
CA CYS A 185 10.77 4.34 6.02
C CYS A 185 9.44 5.08 6.11
N ARG A 186 9.52 6.40 6.26
CA ARG A 186 8.36 7.30 6.30
C ARG A 186 8.63 8.55 5.47
N VAL A 187 7.59 9.36 5.30
CA VAL A 187 7.71 10.72 4.75
C VAL A 187 7.36 11.73 5.83
N ARG A 188 8.16 12.77 5.92
CA ARG A 188 7.99 13.88 6.87
C ARG A 188 7.56 15.14 6.10
N PRO A 189 6.38 15.72 6.40
CA PRO A 189 6.02 17.02 5.85
C PRO A 189 6.90 18.12 6.47
N LEU A 190 7.30 19.10 5.67
CA LEU A 190 8.15 20.22 6.05
C LEU A 190 7.45 21.54 5.72
N SER A 191 7.47 22.46 6.68
CA SER A 191 7.06 23.85 6.46
C SER A 191 7.95 24.54 5.43
N ARG A 192 7.50 25.67 4.89
CA ARG A 192 8.29 26.49 3.96
C ARG A 192 9.69 26.80 4.50
N SER A 193 9.77 27.28 5.74
CA SER A 193 11.03 27.61 6.42
C SER A 193 11.99 26.43 6.60
N ARG A 194 11.49 25.19 6.61
CA ARG A 194 12.30 23.98 6.78
C ARG A 194 12.64 23.27 5.47
N GLY A 195 11.86 23.51 4.41
CA GLY A 195 11.96 22.79 3.14
C GLY A 195 12.48 23.62 1.97
N ALA A 196 12.27 24.94 1.95
CA ALA A 196 12.54 25.78 0.77
C ALA A 196 14.01 25.69 0.29
N ASP A 197 14.97 25.71 1.21
CA ASP A 197 16.40 25.63 0.85
C ASP A 197 16.89 24.20 0.58
N ARG A 198 16.04 23.20 0.80
CA ARG A 198 16.37 21.77 0.69
C ARG A 198 15.68 21.09 -0.49
N VAL A 199 14.61 21.68 -1.00
CA VAL A 199 13.80 21.11 -2.07
C VAL A 199 14.64 20.95 -3.33
N LYS A 200 14.58 19.75 -3.90
CA LYS A 200 15.21 19.45 -5.18
C LYS A 200 14.24 19.74 -6.31
N PRO A 201 14.72 20.07 -7.52
CA PRO A 201 13.87 20.06 -8.71
C PRO A 201 13.26 18.68 -8.90
N SER A 202 12.09 18.64 -9.55
CA SER A 202 11.43 17.38 -9.87
C SER A 202 12.40 16.45 -10.62
N PRO A 203 12.61 15.22 -10.14
CA PRO A 203 13.58 14.32 -10.76
C PRO A 203 13.00 13.73 -12.04
N GLN A 204 13.88 13.37 -12.98
CA GLN A 204 13.47 12.56 -14.12
C GLN A 204 13.05 11.17 -13.64
N LEU A 205 11.78 10.83 -13.82
CA LEU A 205 11.26 9.49 -13.56
C LEU A 205 11.68 8.54 -14.68
N GLU A 206 12.07 7.33 -14.28
CA GLU A 206 12.45 6.23 -15.16
C GLU A 206 11.63 5.00 -14.76
N THR A 207 11.00 4.35 -15.73
CA THR A 207 10.28 3.08 -15.51
C THR A 207 11.04 1.96 -16.19
N GLN A 208 11.41 0.94 -15.43
CA GLN A 208 12.01 -0.29 -15.94
C GLN A 208 11.06 -1.45 -15.75
N THR A 209 10.95 -2.30 -16.78
CA THR A 209 10.34 -3.62 -16.66
C THR A 209 11.43 -4.59 -16.22
N VAL A 210 11.19 -5.30 -15.12
CA VAL A 210 12.11 -6.31 -14.59
C VAL A 210 11.47 -7.68 -14.64
N ASP A 211 12.26 -8.68 -14.98
CA ASP A 211 11.92 -10.08 -14.82
C ASP A 211 11.80 -10.40 -13.32
N ILE A 212 10.64 -10.93 -12.91
CA ILE A 212 10.35 -11.36 -11.52
C ILE A 212 10.28 -12.88 -11.40
N GLY A 213 10.82 -13.57 -12.40
CA GLY A 213 10.88 -15.00 -12.54
C GLY A 213 9.89 -15.52 -13.57
N VAL A 214 9.98 -16.82 -13.78
CA VAL A 214 9.08 -17.56 -14.66
C VAL A 214 8.10 -18.31 -13.78
N ASN A 215 6.83 -18.37 -14.19
CA ASN A 215 5.92 -19.37 -13.67
C ASN A 215 6.50 -20.74 -14.05
N GLN A 216 7.07 -21.45 -13.08
CA GLN A 216 7.84 -22.67 -13.31
C GLN A 216 7.01 -23.80 -13.94
N TYR A 217 5.69 -23.64 -14.03
CA TYR A 217 4.75 -24.65 -14.50
C TYR A 217 4.16 -24.31 -15.87
N THR A 218 3.79 -23.05 -16.11
CA THR A 218 3.32 -22.62 -17.44
C THR A 218 4.47 -22.20 -18.36
N GLY A 219 5.66 -21.98 -17.81
CA GLY A 219 6.77 -21.36 -18.52
C GLY A 219 6.55 -19.87 -18.82
N GLU A 220 5.47 -19.27 -18.30
CA GLU A 220 5.14 -17.87 -18.53
C GLU A 220 6.13 -16.96 -17.81
N GLU A 221 6.84 -16.12 -18.56
CA GLU A 221 7.69 -15.08 -17.99
C GLU A 221 6.85 -14.03 -17.27
N ARG A 222 7.14 -13.80 -15.99
CA ARG A 222 6.47 -12.78 -15.20
C ARG A 222 7.34 -11.55 -15.13
N HIS A 223 6.73 -10.40 -15.38
CA HIS A 223 7.40 -9.11 -15.39
C HIS A 223 6.70 -8.14 -14.44
N ALA A 224 7.48 -7.28 -13.78
CA ALA A 224 6.95 -6.16 -12.99
C ALA A 224 7.55 -4.83 -13.45
N ARG A 225 6.75 -3.76 -13.33
CA ARG A 225 7.24 -2.40 -13.58
C ARG A 225 7.77 -1.80 -12.29
N ARG A 226 8.88 -1.09 -12.38
CA ARG A 226 9.47 -0.33 -11.28
C ARG A 226 9.74 1.08 -11.78
N THR A 227 9.09 2.06 -11.16
CA THR A 227 9.24 3.48 -11.47
C THR A 227 10.04 4.13 -10.36
N GLY A 228 11.13 4.80 -10.74
CA GLY A 228 12.02 5.43 -9.77
C GLY A 228 12.85 6.53 -10.39
N ILE A 229 13.97 6.84 -9.76
CA ILE A 229 14.86 7.93 -10.14
C ILE A 229 16.31 7.45 -10.19
N ARG A 230 17.17 8.22 -10.86
CA ARG A 230 18.62 8.03 -10.80
C ARG A 230 19.22 8.89 -9.70
N ILE A 231 19.95 8.26 -8.78
CA ILE A 231 20.77 8.95 -7.78
C ILE A 231 22.21 8.49 -7.99
N ASN A 232 23.10 9.42 -8.36
CA ASN A 232 24.51 9.13 -8.68
C ASN A 232 24.67 7.99 -9.71
N GLY A 233 23.85 8.03 -10.77
CA GLY A 233 23.85 7.01 -11.83
C GLY A 233 23.15 5.68 -11.48
N LYS A 234 22.86 5.43 -10.20
CA LYS A 234 22.18 4.20 -9.75
C LYS A 234 20.66 4.37 -9.80
N PHE A 235 19.99 3.38 -10.37
CA PHE A 235 18.52 3.32 -10.40
C PHE A 235 17.98 2.98 -9.02
N VAL A 236 17.18 3.90 -8.47
CA VAL A 236 16.56 3.81 -7.15
C VAL A 236 15.06 3.79 -7.34
N ALA A 237 14.46 2.63 -7.12
CA ALA A 237 13.04 2.37 -7.30
C ALA A 237 12.53 1.39 -6.23
N PRO A 238 11.21 1.34 -5.98
CA PRO A 238 10.61 0.34 -5.11
C PRO A 238 10.91 -1.07 -5.60
N ASN A 239 10.76 -2.06 -4.73
CA ASN A 239 10.78 -3.46 -5.14
C ASN A 239 9.53 -3.80 -5.97
N ALA A 240 9.58 -4.88 -6.76
CA ALA A 240 8.41 -5.34 -7.51
C ALA A 240 7.22 -5.59 -6.57
N GLY A 241 6.02 -5.11 -6.96
CA GLY A 241 4.82 -5.16 -6.13
C GLY A 241 4.63 -3.95 -5.21
N PHE A 242 5.56 -2.99 -5.21
CA PHE A 242 5.48 -1.77 -4.39
C PHE A 242 5.52 -0.48 -5.23
N ASN A 243 5.27 -0.57 -6.53
CA ASN A 243 5.34 0.59 -7.44
C ASN A 243 4.10 1.51 -7.38
N ALA A 244 3.54 1.73 -6.18
CA ALA A 244 2.35 2.53 -6.00
C ALA A 244 2.31 3.20 -4.62
N ASN A 245 1.93 4.48 -4.60
CA ASN A 245 1.60 5.20 -3.38
C ASN A 245 0.28 4.69 -2.80
N GLN A 246 0.38 3.98 -1.69
CA GLN A 246 -0.75 3.34 -1.00
C GLN A 246 -1.82 4.36 -0.56
N GLY A 247 -1.40 5.54 -0.08
CA GLY A 247 -2.31 6.60 0.35
C GLY A 247 -3.04 7.27 -0.81
N LYS A 248 -2.33 7.55 -1.90
CA LYS A 248 -2.94 8.08 -3.13
C LYS A 248 -3.94 7.08 -3.72
N ALA A 249 -3.55 5.80 -3.82
CA ALA A 249 -4.40 4.72 -4.30
C ALA A 249 -5.67 4.56 -3.45
N MET A 250 -5.56 4.67 -2.12
CA MET A 250 -6.70 4.69 -1.22
C MET A 250 -7.68 5.80 -1.57
N LEU A 251 -7.20 7.05 -1.63
CA LEU A 251 -8.06 8.21 -1.88
C LEU A 251 -8.74 8.13 -3.25
N SER A 252 -8.01 7.72 -4.29
CA SER A 252 -8.59 7.47 -5.62
C SER A 252 -9.66 6.39 -5.61
N ARG A 253 -9.48 5.33 -4.82
CA ARG A 253 -10.48 4.28 -4.68
C ARG A 253 -11.72 4.74 -3.92
N MET A 254 -11.55 5.51 -2.83
CA MET A 254 -12.67 6.13 -2.12
C MET A 254 -13.50 7.02 -3.04
N ALA A 255 -12.82 7.83 -3.86
CA ALA A 255 -13.47 8.69 -4.82
C ALA A 255 -14.23 7.88 -5.88
N SER A 256 -13.64 6.79 -6.37
CA SER A 256 -14.28 5.87 -7.31
C SER A 256 -15.54 5.23 -6.75
N VAL A 257 -15.49 4.68 -5.53
CA VAL A 257 -16.67 4.07 -4.87
C VAL A 257 -17.80 5.08 -4.67
N ALA A 258 -17.46 6.34 -4.35
CA ALA A 258 -18.47 7.39 -4.23
C ALA A 258 -19.15 7.70 -5.57
N VAL A 259 -18.38 7.73 -6.66
CA VAL A 259 -18.91 7.91 -8.02
C VAL A 259 -19.78 6.72 -8.43
N ASP A 260 -19.35 5.48 -8.19
CA ASP A 260 -20.12 4.28 -8.53
C ASP A 260 -21.47 4.25 -7.79
N LYS A 261 -21.46 4.60 -6.49
CA LYS A 261 -22.69 4.73 -5.70
C LYS A 261 -23.59 5.85 -6.22
N ALA A 262 -23.02 6.97 -6.67
CA ALA A 262 -23.77 8.07 -7.24
C ALA A 262 -24.39 7.69 -8.60
N GLN A 263 -23.67 6.91 -9.43
CA GLN A 263 -24.20 6.37 -10.68
C GLN A 263 -25.37 5.40 -10.46
N ALA A 264 -25.35 4.65 -9.36
CA ALA A 264 -26.42 3.72 -8.99
C ALA A 264 -27.61 4.41 -8.28
N ALA A 265 -27.48 5.67 -7.87
CA ALA A 265 -28.51 6.42 -7.17
C ALA A 265 -29.40 7.24 -8.12
N HIS A 266 -30.53 7.75 -7.62
CA HIS A 266 -31.35 8.70 -8.37
C HIS A 266 -30.53 9.97 -8.69
N PRO A 267 -30.57 10.52 -9.92
CA PRO A 267 -29.73 11.65 -10.34
C PRO A 267 -29.77 12.86 -9.41
N ASP A 268 -30.94 13.17 -8.83
CA ASP A 268 -31.06 14.31 -7.91
C ASP A 268 -30.31 14.10 -6.59
N ILE A 269 -30.35 12.88 -6.04
CA ILE A 269 -29.60 12.51 -4.83
C ILE A 269 -28.10 12.55 -5.13
N ALA A 270 -27.70 11.95 -6.26
CA ALA A 270 -26.32 11.94 -6.73
C ALA A 270 -25.78 13.37 -6.91
N ARG A 271 -26.58 14.27 -7.49
CA ARG A 271 -26.21 15.68 -7.71
C ARG A 271 -25.97 16.42 -6.40
N VAL A 272 -26.83 16.23 -5.40
CA VAL A 272 -26.65 16.86 -4.07
C VAL A 272 -25.38 16.36 -3.40
N ALA A 273 -25.19 15.04 -3.34
CA ALA A 273 -24.03 14.42 -2.70
C ALA A 273 -22.72 14.84 -3.39
N LEU A 274 -22.64 14.72 -4.71
CA LEU A 274 -21.43 15.05 -5.46
C LEU A 274 -21.13 16.54 -5.46
N ARG A 275 -22.13 17.42 -5.41
CA ARG A 275 -21.89 18.87 -5.27
C ARG A 275 -21.20 19.18 -3.94
N GLN A 276 -21.59 18.53 -2.85
CA GLN A 276 -20.93 18.68 -1.56
C GLN A 276 -19.50 18.11 -1.60
N MET A 277 -19.32 16.91 -2.17
CA MET A 277 -18.00 16.25 -2.24
C MET A 277 -17.01 17.01 -3.13
N MET A 278 -17.47 17.61 -4.23
CA MET A 278 -16.65 18.41 -5.14
C MET A 278 -16.16 19.73 -4.53
N GLY A 279 -16.71 20.16 -3.39
CA GLY A 279 -16.16 21.26 -2.59
C GLY A 279 -14.91 20.89 -1.80
N ASN A 280 -14.55 19.59 -1.76
CA ASN A 280 -13.33 19.10 -1.13
C ASN A 280 -12.26 18.85 -2.22
N GLU A 281 -11.17 19.61 -2.20
CA GLU A 281 -10.11 19.51 -3.22
C GLU A 281 -9.44 18.12 -3.22
N ARG A 282 -9.31 17.46 -2.07
CA ARG A 282 -8.78 16.08 -1.99
C ARG A 282 -9.66 15.08 -2.73
N PHE A 283 -10.98 15.20 -2.63
CA PHE A 283 -11.89 14.35 -3.42
C PHE A 283 -11.73 14.62 -4.91
N LYS A 284 -11.74 15.89 -5.31
CA LYS A 284 -11.60 16.31 -6.71
C LYS A 284 -10.28 15.86 -7.34
N SER A 285 -9.16 15.98 -6.63
CA SER A 285 -7.85 15.53 -7.09
C SER A 285 -7.71 14.00 -7.14
N SER A 286 -8.61 13.26 -6.49
CA SER A 286 -8.59 11.81 -6.45
C SER A 286 -9.37 11.15 -7.60
N LEU A 287 -10.21 11.91 -8.30
CA LEU A 287 -10.99 11.43 -9.45
C LEU A 287 -10.08 11.25 -10.68
N ASN A 288 -10.29 10.16 -11.41
CA ASN A 288 -9.70 10.04 -12.75
C ASN A 288 -10.45 10.93 -13.76
N ALA A 289 -9.87 11.11 -14.96
CA ALA A 289 -10.43 12.00 -15.97
C ALA A 289 -11.87 11.64 -16.39
N ALA A 290 -12.18 10.34 -16.53
CA ALA A 290 -13.51 9.89 -16.91
C ALA A 290 -14.55 10.13 -15.81
N GLN A 291 -14.19 9.86 -14.57
CA GLN A 291 -15.03 10.12 -13.40
C GLN A 291 -15.29 11.61 -13.23
N LEU A 292 -14.25 12.44 -13.33
CA LEU A 292 -14.39 13.89 -13.25
C LEU A 292 -15.31 14.43 -14.35
N ALA A 293 -15.15 13.97 -15.59
CA ALA A 293 -16.01 14.35 -16.70
C ALA A 293 -17.49 13.99 -16.43
N TRP A 294 -17.74 12.77 -15.96
CA TRP A 294 -19.09 12.32 -15.62
C TRP A 294 -19.72 13.13 -14.48
N VAL A 295 -18.97 13.38 -13.39
CA VAL A 295 -19.45 14.20 -12.26
C VAL A 295 -19.78 15.62 -12.74
N LEU A 296 -18.90 16.24 -13.52
CA LEU A 296 -19.14 17.59 -14.06
C LEU A 296 -20.36 17.64 -14.97
N GLN A 297 -20.61 16.61 -15.77
CA GLN A 297 -21.81 16.51 -16.60
C GLN A 297 -23.08 16.44 -15.74
N LEU A 298 -23.13 15.55 -14.74
CA LEU A 298 -24.27 15.42 -13.84
C LEU A 298 -24.60 16.72 -13.09
N LEU A 299 -23.56 17.47 -12.69
CA LEU A 299 -23.72 18.72 -11.95
C LEU A 299 -24.22 19.89 -12.80
N ARG A 300 -24.06 19.83 -14.14
CA ARG A 300 -24.54 20.86 -15.07
C ARG A 300 -26.05 20.79 -15.34
N GLY A 301 -26.68 19.65 -15.07
CA GLY A 301 -28.10 19.41 -15.37
C GLY A 301 -28.25 18.60 -16.63
#